data_AF-A0A2Z6RAF8-F1
#
_entry.id   AF-A0A2Z6RAF8-F1
#
_cell.length_a   1.000
_cell.length_b   1.000
_cell.length_c   1.000
_cell.angle_alpha   90.00
_cell.angle_beta   90.00
_cell.angle_gamma   90.00
#
_symmetry.space_group_name_H-M   'P 1'
#
loop_
_entity.id
_entity.type
_entity.pdbx_description
1 polymer ?
#
loop_
_entity_poly.entity_id
_entity_poly.type
_entity_poly.pdbx_seq_one_letter_code
_entity_poly.pdbx_strand_id
1 'polypeptide(L)'
;MDKIKLLFRKGVFPYDWTNAWEKFDRTSLPPRKDFYLLLSQQNISKEDYEHAQKVWQTFEMKSFGEYHDLYLETDVLLLADVFMNYTIMCLQDDGLDPSHYVSAPGMFNDSLYKSSGAELKLMMDMDEYLMVEKGIRGSMTMASHRYAKANNPKCPDYDSSKPTTWILYEDMNALYSGVMTQYMPTEIIGKVGPEEVPDIQTIAPDAEIGYMPEVDLEVLAHLHNFFADYPLALEKQIVPENWLSLYNERLVHDKAVGGGKYTTGEKLIQTLYPKKNYVVHYRALQLYMKFG
;
A
#
# COMPACT_ATOMS: atom_id res chain seq x y z
N MET A 1 -18.91 11.95 -34.64
CA MET A 1 -18.22 10.91 -33.83
C MET A 1 -16.70 11.09 -33.79
N ASP A 2 -16.02 11.48 -34.88
CA ASP A 2 -14.54 11.45 -34.89
C ASP A 2 -13.83 12.53 -34.06
N LYS A 3 -14.45 13.71 -33.82
CA LYS A 3 -13.88 14.75 -32.94
C LYS A 3 -13.87 14.34 -31.46
N ILE A 4 -14.94 13.70 -30.98
CA ILE A 4 -15.10 13.31 -29.56
C ILE A 4 -14.08 12.24 -29.14
N LYS A 5 -13.62 11.38 -30.05
CA LYS A 5 -12.58 10.38 -29.77
C LYS A 5 -11.28 11.01 -29.26
N LEU A 6 -11.03 12.29 -29.55
CA LEU A 6 -9.87 13.01 -29.02
C LEU A 6 -9.98 13.25 -27.50
N LEU A 7 -11.19 13.23 -26.94
CA LEU A 7 -11.48 13.50 -25.54
C LEU A 7 -11.58 12.23 -24.67
N PHE A 8 -11.45 11.04 -25.26
CA PHE A 8 -11.52 9.75 -24.53
C PHE A 8 -10.22 9.36 -23.82
N ARG A 9 -9.32 10.31 -23.64
CA ARG A 9 -8.07 10.14 -22.90
C ARG A 9 -7.84 11.36 -22.03
N LYS A 10 -6.96 11.21 -21.04
CA LYS A 10 -6.53 12.33 -20.19
C LYS A 10 -6.10 13.52 -21.05
N GLY A 11 -6.70 14.67 -20.78
CA GLY A 11 -6.37 15.92 -21.45
C GLY A 11 -4.94 16.38 -21.15
N VAL A 12 -4.40 17.21 -22.03
CA VAL A 12 -3.03 17.71 -21.93
C VAL A 12 -3.06 19.16 -21.48
N PHE A 13 -2.51 19.46 -20.30
CA PHE A 13 -2.61 20.79 -19.71
C PHE A 13 -1.27 21.27 -19.13
N PRO A 14 -0.85 22.52 -19.40
CA PRO A 14 0.41 23.07 -18.90
C PRO A 14 0.22 23.70 -17.50
N TYR A 15 0.08 22.88 -16.46
CA TYR A 15 -0.32 23.32 -15.11
C TYR A 15 0.57 24.44 -14.54
N ASP A 16 1.90 24.28 -14.55
CA ASP A 16 2.81 25.26 -13.97
C ASP A 16 2.90 26.56 -14.80
N TRP A 17 2.63 26.46 -16.10
CA TRP A 17 2.55 27.65 -16.94
C TRP A 17 1.23 28.39 -16.71
N THR A 18 0.10 27.76 -16.41
CA THR A 18 -1.17 28.47 -16.20
C THR A 18 -1.24 29.12 -14.82
N ASN A 19 -0.43 30.17 -14.62
CA ASN A 19 -0.22 30.84 -13.33
C ASN A 19 -0.68 32.31 -13.28
N ALA A 20 -1.36 32.79 -14.32
CA ALA A 20 -1.86 34.15 -14.41
C ALA A 20 -3.06 34.21 -15.37
N TRP A 21 -4.04 35.09 -15.12
CA TRP A 21 -5.29 35.16 -15.88
C TRP A 21 -5.08 35.56 -17.34
N GLU A 22 -4.11 36.42 -17.62
CA GLU A 22 -3.80 36.92 -18.97
C GLU A 22 -3.31 35.80 -19.92
N LYS A 23 -3.00 34.61 -19.37
CA LYS A 23 -2.64 33.44 -20.17
C LYS A 23 -3.82 32.83 -20.89
N PHE A 24 -5.03 33.00 -20.37
CA PHE A 24 -6.26 32.52 -21.04
C PHE A 24 -6.58 33.33 -22.30
N ASP A 25 -6.16 34.60 -22.38
CA ASP A 25 -6.33 35.45 -23.56
C ASP A 25 -5.37 35.12 -24.70
N ARG A 26 -4.40 34.21 -24.50
CA ARG A 26 -3.42 33.82 -25.53
C ARG A 26 -4.11 33.09 -26.67
N THR A 27 -3.81 33.47 -27.90
CA THR A 27 -4.42 32.92 -29.12
C THR A 27 -3.69 31.69 -29.68
N SER A 28 -2.85 31.05 -28.86
CA SER A 28 -2.06 29.89 -29.23
C SER A 28 -1.74 29.04 -28.00
N LEU A 29 -1.54 27.73 -28.20
CA LEU A 29 -0.88 26.89 -27.19
C LEU A 29 0.51 27.44 -26.84
N PRO A 30 0.94 27.33 -25.57
CA PRO A 30 2.30 27.66 -25.22
C PRO A 30 3.29 26.66 -25.84
N PRO A 31 4.56 27.05 -26.05
CA PRO A 31 5.59 26.14 -26.53
C PRO A 31 5.69 24.87 -25.68
N ARG A 32 6.07 23.74 -26.27
CA ARG A 32 6.23 22.45 -25.57
C ARG A 32 7.06 22.53 -24.28
N LYS A 33 8.12 23.35 -24.26
CA LYS A 33 8.98 23.56 -23.07
C LYS A 33 8.22 24.13 -21.86
N ASP A 34 7.11 24.82 -22.09
CA ASP A 34 6.29 25.45 -21.06
C ASP A 34 5.26 24.45 -20.47
N PHE A 35 5.19 23.22 -21.00
CA PHE A 35 4.45 22.09 -20.40
C PHE A 35 5.29 21.30 -19.40
N TYR A 36 6.44 21.83 -18.95
CA TYR A 36 7.25 21.20 -17.91
C TYR A 36 6.46 21.13 -16.60
N LEU A 37 6.36 19.93 -16.02
CA LEU A 37 5.64 19.70 -14.77
C LEU A 37 6.62 19.64 -13.59
N LEU A 38 6.54 20.61 -12.68
CA LEU A 38 7.42 20.68 -11.50
C LEU A 38 7.24 19.46 -10.57
N LEU A 39 6.01 18.95 -10.46
CA LEU A 39 5.68 17.81 -9.59
C LEU A 39 6.41 16.53 -10.00
N SER A 40 6.45 16.22 -11.30
CA SER A 40 7.14 15.03 -11.82
C SER A 40 8.57 15.31 -12.28
N GLN A 41 8.98 16.58 -12.32
CA GLN A 41 10.25 17.06 -12.88
C GLN A 41 10.50 16.56 -14.31
N GLN A 42 9.44 16.55 -15.12
CA GLN A 42 9.48 16.00 -16.48
C GLN A 42 8.85 16.97 -17.48
N ASN A 43 9.42 16.98 -18.69
CA ASN A 43 8.77 17.59 -19.84
C ASN A 43 7.67 16.66 -20.36
N ILE A 44 6.66 17.26 -20.97
CA ILE A 44 5.66 16.52 -21.74
C ILE A 44 6.30 15.69 -22.87
N SER A 45 5.71 14.52 -23.16
CA SER A 45 6.08 13.71 -24.33
C SER A 45 5.82 14.46 -25.65
N LYS A 46 6.41 13.97 -26.75
CA LYS A 46 6.19 14.59 -28.06
C LYS A 46 4.75 14.31 -28.51
N GLU A 47 4.31 13.09 -28.26
CA GLU A 47 3.03 12.52 -28.63
C GLU A 47 1.87 13.25 -27.94
N ASP A 48 2.02 13.60 -26.65
CA ASP A 48 1.00 14.34 -25.91
C ASP A 48 0.93 15.80 -26.35
N TYR A 49 2.06 16.42 -26.68
CA TYR A 49 2.05 17.78 -27.24
C TYR A 49 1.41 17.82 -28.64
N GLU A 50 1.72 16.86 -29.51
CA GLU A 50 1.06 16.69 -30.81
C GLU A 50 -0.45 16.46 -30.63
N HIS A 51 -0.85 15.71 -29.60
CA HIS A 51 -2.25 15.53 -29.26
C HIS A 51 -2.94 16.85 -28.85
N ALA A 52 -2.31 17.66 -28.00
CA ALA A 52 -2.83 18.98 -27.62
C ALA A 52 -3.01 19.89 -28.85
N GLN A 53 -2.02 19.90 -29.76
CA GLN A 53 -2.11 20.64 -31.02
C GLN A 53 -3.25 20.16 -31.90
N LYS A 54 -3.46 18.84 -31.97
CA LYS A 54 -4.57 18.24 -32.71
C LYS A 54 -5.92 18.63 -32.11
N VAL A 55 -6.06 18.64 -30.78
CA VAL A 55 -7.27 19.12 -30.09
C VAL A 55 -7.52 20.59 -30.41
N TRP A 56 -6.50 21.45 -30.23
CA TRP A 56 -6.59 22.87 -30.55
C TRP A 56 -7.10 23.13 -31.97
N GLN A 57 -6.53 22.44 -32.96
CA GLN A 57 -6.91 22.57 -34.37
C GLN A 57 -8.30 21.99 -34.66
N THR A 58 -8.61 20.81 -34.14
CA THR A 58 -9.86 20.09 -34.45
C THR A 58 -11.10 20.79 -33.89
N PHE A 59 -10.95 21.42 -32.73
CA PHE A 59 -12.00 22.19 -32.06
C PHE A 59 -11.92 23.69 -32.36
N GLU A 60 -11.02 24.12 -33.26
CA GLU A 60 -10.93 25.49 -33.78
C GLU A 60 -10.78 26.54 -32.67
N MET A 61 -9.95 26.22 -31.67
CA MET A 61 -9.71 27.05 -30.49
C MET A 61 -9.15 28.43 -30.86
N LYS A 62 -9.77 29.48 -30.34
CA LYS A 62 -9.38 30.89 -30.57
C LYS A 62 -8.52 31.44 -29.44
N SER A 63 -8.68 30.90 -28.24
CA SER A 63 -7.93 31.32 -27.05
C SER A 63 -7.58 30.11 -26.19
N PHE A 64 -6.57 30.28 -25.33
CA PHE A 64 -6.21 29.29 -24.34
C PHE A 64 -7.30 29.12 -23.28
N GLY A 65 -8.13 30.15 -23.05
CA GLY A 65 -9.36 30.06 -22.27
C GLY A 65 -10.33 29.02 -22.82
N GLU A 66 -10.62 29.05 -24.12
CA GLU A 66 -11.50 28.04 -24.75
C GLU A 66 -10.90 26.62 -24.63
N TYR A 67 -9.58 26.49 -24.78
CA TYR A 67 -8.90 25.21 -24.61
C TYR A 67 -8.97 24.71 -23.16
N HIS A 68 -8.81 25.61 -22.19
CA HIS A 68 -8.97 25.34 -20.77
C HIS A 68 -10.38 24.88 -20.44
N ASP A 69 -11.40 25.59 -20.94
CA ASP A 69 -12.79 25.27 -20.64
C ASP A 69 -13.16 23.89 -21.19
N LEU A 70 -12.72 23.56 -22.42
CA LEU A 70 -12.88 22.22 -22.97
C LEU A 70 -12.15 21.16 -22.13
N TYR A 71 -10.92 21.44 -21.70
CA TYR A 71 -10.14 20.54 -20.84
C TYR A 71 -10.88 20.29 -19.51
N LEU A 72 -11.31 21.36 -18.84
CA LEU A 72 -11.99 21.29 -17.54
C LEU A 72 -13.36 20.60 -17.64
N GLU A 73 -14.15 20.95 -18.67
CA GLU A 73 -15.42 20.29 -18.94
C GLU A 73 -15.23 18.79 -19.17
N THR A 74 -14.22 18.40 -19.97
CA THR A 74 -13.92 16.99 -20.22
C THR A 74 -13.50 16.27 -18.94
N ASP A 75 -12.61 16.85 -18.12
CA ASP A 75 -12.17 16.25 -16.85
C ASP A 75 -13.35 16.05 -15.88
N VAL A 76 -14.25 17.03 -15.77
CA VAL A 76 -15.44 16.96 -14.92
C VAL A 76 -16.43 15.91 -15.43
N LEU A 77 -16.71 15.88 -16.74
CA LEU A 77 -17.63 14.93 -17.32
C LEU A 77 -17.11 13.48 -17.22
N LEU A 78 -15.81 13.25 -17.42
CA LEU A 78 -15.21 11.93 -17.25
C LEU A 78 -15.27 11.47 -15.79
N LEU A 79 -15.00 12.36 -14.83
CA LEU A 79 -15.12 12.03 -13.42
C LEU A 79 -16.59 11.72 -13.06
N ALA A 80 -17.54 12.51 -13.54
CA ALA A 80 -18.96 12.29 -13.31
C ALA A 80 -19.42 10.95 -13.89
N ASP A 81 -19.05 10.61 -15.12
CA ASP A 81 -19.41 9.34 -15.76
C ASP A 81 -18.84 8.14 -14.98
N VAL A 82 -17.56 8.18 -14.61
CA VAL A 82 -16.93 7.12 -13.79
C VAL A 82 -17.62 7.01 -12.43
N PHE A 83 -17.87 8.12 -11.74
CA PHE A 83 -18.47 8.11 -10.41
C PHE A 83 -19.94 7.68 -10.43
N MET A 84 -20.70 8.04 -11.46
CA MET A 84 -22.07 7.56 -11.65
C MET A 84 -22.10 6.06 -11.88
N ASN A 85 -21.22 5.54 -12.75
CA ASN A 85 -21.12 4.09 -12.98
C ASN A 85 -20.68 3.35 -11.71
N TYR A 86 -19.71 3.91 -10.95
CA TYR A 86 -19.30 3.38 -9.66
C TYR A 86 -20.46 3.36 -8.64
N THR A 87 -21.25 4.43 -8.58
CA THR A 87 -22.44 4.53 -7.71
C THR A 87 -23.49 3.48 -8.08
N ILE A 88 -23.77 3.28 -9.37
CA ILE A 88 -24.69 2.23 -9.84
C ILE A 88 -24.20 0.85 -9.41
N MET A 89 -22.91 0.57 -9.62
CA MET A 89 -22.29 -0.70 -9.23
C MET A 89 -22.38 -0.94 -7.71
N CYS A 90 -21.97 0.01 -6.87
CA CYS A 90 -22.05 -0.12 -5.42
C CYS A 90 -23.48 -0.27 -4.90
N LEU A 91 -24.45 0.43 -5.50
CA LEU A 91 -25.86 0.26 -5.17
C LEU A 91 -26.39 -1.12 -5.57
N GLN A 92 -25.91 -1.70 -6.66
CA GLN A 92 -26.31 -3.04 -7.12
C GLN A 92 -25.67 -4.14 -6.27
N ASP A 93 -24.37 -4.04 -6.00
CA ASP A 93 -23.58 -5.11 -5.36
C ASP A 93 -23.66 -5.05 -3.83
N ASP A 94 -23.49 -3.85 -3.26
CA ASP A 94 -23.44 -3.64 -1.81
C ASP A 94 -24.74 -3.04 -1.26
N GLY A 95 -25.56 -2.40 -2.11
CA GLY A 95 -26.71 -1.62 -1.69
C GLY A 95 -26.33 -0.43 -0.82
N LEU A 96 -25.17 0.18 -1.11
CA LEU A 96 -24.63 1.36 -0.45
C LEU A 96 -24.30 2.43 -1.49
N ASP A 97 -24.64 3.68 -1.19
CA ASP A 97 -24.31 4.82 -2.04
C ASP A 97 -22.94 5.39 -1.62
N PRO A 98 -21.90 5.33 -2.46
CA PRO A 98 -20.57 5.85 -2.14
C PRO A 98 -20.54 7.34 -1.83
N SER A 99 -21.52 8.13 -2.29
CA SER A 99 -21.58 9.57 -2.03
C SER A 99 -21.88 9.92 -0.57
N HIS A 100 -22.36 8.95 0.23
CA HIS A 100 -22.56 9.12 1.68
C HIS A 100 -21.29 8.86 2.51
N TYR A 101 -20.18 8.52 1.86
CA TYR A 101 -18.93 8.17 2.53
C TYR A 101 -17.82 9.16 2.18
N VAL A 102 -16.97 9.45 3.17
CA VAL A 102 -15.78 10.29 2.98
C VAL A 102 -14.76 9.60 2.08
N SER A 103 -14.69 8.26 2.13
CA SER A 103 -13.76 7.48 1.33
C SER A 103 -14.25 6.04 1.10
N ALA A 104 -13.71 5.39 0.08
CA ALA A 104 -14.04 4.00 -0.25
C ALA A 104 -13.81 3.01 0.91
N PRO A 105 -12.72 3.09 1.71
CA PRO A 105 -12.57 2.23 2.89
C PRO A 105 -13.72 2.31 3.89
N GLY A 106 -14.31 3.50 4.09
CA GLY A 106 -15.46 3.66 4.97
C GLY A 106 -16.70 2.92 4.45
N MET A 107 -16.97 3.05 3.14
CA MET A 107 -18.07 2.33 2.49
C MET A 107 -17.87 0.81 2.54
N PHE A 108 -16.67 0.32 2.22
CA PHE A 108 -16.39 -1.11 2.21
C PHE A 108 -16.38 -1.72 3.63
N ASN A 109 -16.05 -0.94 4.65
CA ASN A 109 -16.21 -1.35 6.05
C ASN A 109 -17.69 -1.55 6.40
N ASP A 110 -18.58 -0.65 5.98
CA ASP A 110 -20.02 -0.82 6.15
C ASP A 110 -20.58 -1.98 5.31
N SER A 111 -20.10 -2.16 4.08
CA SER A 111 -20.47 -3.31 3.24
C SER A 111 -20.11 -4.64 3.91
N LEU A 112 -18.92 -4.71 4.52
CA LEU A 112 -18.49 -5.88 5.29
C LEU A 112 -19.45 -6.18 6.45
N TYR A 113 -19.84 -5.20 7.27
CA TYR A 113 -20.75 -5.45 8.38
C TYR A 113 -22.16 -5.80 7.90
N LYS A 114 -22.65 -5.12 6.85
CA LYS A 114 -23.95 -5.41 6.25
C LYS A 114 -24.02 -6.85 5.71
N SER A 115 -22.96 -7.31 5.04
CA SER A 115 -22.90 -8.65 4.44
C SER A 115 -22.64 -9.77 5.47
N SER A 116 -21.76 -9.53 6.45
CA SER A 116 -21.43 -10.51 7.49
C SER A 116 -22.47 -10.59 8.61
N GLY A 117 -23.21 -9.51 8.87
CA GLY A 117 -24.06 -9.36 10.05
C GLY A 117 -23.26 -9.27 11.36
N ALA A 118 -21.93 -9.13 11.28
CA ALA A 118 -21.08 -9.03 12.45
C ALA A 118 -21.22 -7.66 13.11
N GLU A 119 -21.21 -7.66 14.45
CA GLU A 119 -21.21 -6.45 15.27
C GLU A 119 -19.87 -6.35 16.00
N LEU A 120 -19.10 -5.29 15.72
CA LEU A 120 -17.90 -4.98 16.49
C LEU A 120 -18.25 -4.15 17.70
N LYS A 121 -17.83 -4.60 18.89
CA LYS A 121 -18.01 -3.81 20.11
C LYS A 121 -16.90 -2.78 20.25
N LEU A 122 -17.29 -1.57 20.64
CA LEU A 122 -16.36 -0.48 20.88
C LEU A 122 -15.49 -0.81 22.10
N MET A 123 -14.18 -0.66 21.95
CA MET A 123 -13.24 -0.70 23.09
C MET A 123 -13.43 0.58 23.91
N MET A 124 -13.95 0.41 25.13
CA MET A 124 -14.22 1.52 26.06
C MET A 124 -13.08 1.74 27.07
N ASP A 125 -12.23 0.72 27.27
CA ASP A 125 -11.07 0.79 28.14
C ASP A 125 -9.81 1.17 27.34
N MET A 126 -9.11 2.20 27.81
CA MET A 126 -7.92 2.72 27.12
C MET A 126 -6.74 1.74 27.17
N ASP A 127 -6.60 0.97 28.26
CA ASP A 127 -5.49 0.04 28.38
C ASP A 127 -5.71 -1.20 27.49
N GLU A 128 -6.95 -1.64 27.31
CA GLU A 128 -7.32 -2.65 26.31
C GLU A 128 -7.00 -2.16 24.90
N TYR A 129 -7.41 -0.93 24.56
CA TYR A 129 -7.10 -0.31 23.28
C TYR A 129 -5.58 -0.25 23.02
N LEU A 130 -4.80 0.24 23.98
CA LEU A 130 -3.35 0.35 23.87
C LEU A 130 -2.68 -1.03 23.74
N MET A 131 -3.20 -2.05 24.41
CA MET A 131 -2.69 -3.41 24.28
C MET A 131 -2.92 -3.95 22.85
N VAL A 132 -4.12 -3.76 22.30
CA VAL A 132 -4.43 -4.14 20.91
C VAL A 132 -3.56 -3.35 19.94
N GLU A 133 -3.42 -2.04 20.12
CA GLU A 133 -2.58 -1.17 19.28
C GLU A 133 -1.10 -1.61 19.29
N LYS A 134 -0.55 -1.91 20.48
CA LYS A 134 0.79 -2.50 20.64
C LYS A 134 0.91 -3.85 19.93
N GLY A 135 -0.20 -4.57 19.81
CA GLY A 135 -0.40 -5.80 19.06
C GLY A 135 -0.49 -5.64 17.52
N ILE A 136 -0.67 -4.44 16.97
CA ILE A 136 -0.87 -4.20 15.53
C ILE A 136 0.46 -3.99 14.80
N ARG A 137 0.76 -4.88 13.85
CA ARG A 137 2.01 -4.91 13.06
C ARG A 137 1.62 -4.80 11.59
N GLY A 138 2.46 -4.13 10.82
CA GLY A 138 2.34 -4.10 9.37
C GLY A 138 2.74 -5.43 8.75
N SER A 139 2.74 -5.48 7.42
CA SER A 139 3.16 -6.65 6.66
C SER A 139 4.62 -6.98 6.90
N MET A 140 4.92 -8.28 6.81
CA MET A 140 6.29 -8.76 6.78
C MET A 140 6.90 -8.47 5.42
N THR A 141 8.06 -7.80 5.41
CA THR A 141 8.81 -7.49 4.19
C THR A 141 10.25 -7.90 4.39
N MET A 142 10.68 -8.91 3.63
CA MET A 142 11.99 -9.55 3.79
C MET A 142 12.69 -9.67 2.44
N ALA A 143 13.96 -9.28 2.39
CA ALA A 143 14.83 -9.47 1.23
C ALA A 143 16.11 -10.21 1.65
N SER A 144 16.08 -11.55 1.60
CA SER A 144 17.19 -12.44 1.99
C SER A 144 18.34 -12.39 0.99
N HIS A 145 18.01 -12.22 -0.28
CA HIS A 145 18.96 -12.13 -1.37
C HIS A 145 18.81 -10.79 -2.11
N ARG A 146 19.88 -10.00 -2.17
CA ARG A 146 19.84 -8.62 -2.71
C ARG A 146 19.51 -8.56 -4.20
N TYR A 147 19.92 -9.56 -4.97
CA TYR A 147 19.72 -9.58 -6.41
C TYR A 147 19.71 -11.01 -6.96
N ALA A 148 18.60 -11.41 -7.56
CA ALA A 148 18.49 -12.65 -8.31
C ALA A 148 18.08 -12.34 -9.75
N LYS A 149 18.66 -13.08 -10.70
CA LYS A 149 18.31 -13.02 -12.11
C LYS A 149 18.16 -14.43 -12.66
N ALA A 150 17.02 -14.70 -13.29
CA ALA A 150 16.80 -15.96 -13.98
C ALA A 150 17.70 -16.06 -15.22
N ASN A 151 18.23 -17.25 -15.49
CA ASN A 151 18.95 -17.58 -16.70
C ASN A 151 18.26 -18.80 -17.34
N ASN A 152 17.28 -18.58 -18.21
CA ASN A 152 16.61 -19.67 -18.90
C ASN A 152 16.24 -19.27 -20.34
N PRO A 153 15.92 -20.22 -21.23
CA PRO A 153 15.66 -19.94 -22.65
C PRO A 153 14.54 -18.93 -22.97
N LYS A 154 13.71 -18.54 -21.99
CA LYS A 154 12.69 -17.51 -22.16
C LYS A 154 13.22 -16.09 -21.90
N CYS A 155 14.41 -15.96 -21.32
CA CYS A 155 15.05 -14.67 -21.09
C CYS A 155 15.73 -14.18 -22.38
N PRO A 156 15.56 -12.90 -22.79
CA PRO A 156 16.20 -12.35 -24.01
C PRO A 156 17.73 -12.44 -24.03
N ASP A 157 18.35 -12.51 -22.85
CA ASP A 157 19.79 -12.56 -22.63
C ASP A 157 20.26 -13.90 -22.07
N TYR A 158 19.54 -14.98 -22.37
CA TYR A 158 19.89 -16.34 -21.98
C TYR A 158 21.31 -16.71 -22.39
N ASP A 159 22.08 -17.21 -21.42
CA ASP A 159 23.45 -17.65 -21.60
C ASP A 159 23.53 -19.16 -21.35
N SER A 160 23.63 -19.94 -22.42
CA SER A 160 23.70 -21.40 -22.35
C SER A 160 25.00 -21.92 -21.73
N SER A 161 26.01 -21.07 -21.53
CA SER A 161 27.23 -21.44 -20.81
C SER A 161 27.07 -21.42 -19.30
N LYS A 162 25.99 -20.80 -18.78
CA LYS A 162 25.69 -20.71 -17.35
C LYS A 162 24.59 -21.70 -16.95
N PRO A 163 24.51 -22.06 -15.65
CA PRO A 163 23.42 -22.89 -15.14
C PRO A 163 22.06 -22.30 -15.50
N THR A 164 21.13 -23.17 -15.87
CA THR A 164 19.75 -22.75 -16.13
C THR A 164 19.04 -22.50 -14.79
N THR A 165 18.54 -21.29 -14.57
CA THR A 165 17.84 -20.87 -13.35
C THR A 165 16.49 -20.24 -13.66
N TRP A 166 15.56 -20.43 -12.73
CA TRP A 166 14.20 -19.91 -12.78
C TRP A 166 13.91 -19.11 -11.51
N ILE A 167 13.01 -18.14 -11.59
CA ILE A 167 12.46 -17.42 -10.44
C ILE A 167 10.98 -17.80 -10.37
N LEU A 168 10.56 -18.26 -9.20
CA LEU A 168 9.16 -18.52 -8.90
C LEU A 168 8.54 -17.24 -8.32
N TYR A 169 7.35 -16.90 -8.79
CA TYR A 169 6.54 -15.82 -8.24
C TYR A 169 5.22 -16.42 -7.76
N GLU A 170 4.96 -16.30 -6.46
CA GLU A 170 3.71 -16.68 -5.83
C GLU A 170 3.07 -15.42 -5.24
N ASP A 171 1.77 -15.26 -5.50
CA ASP A 171 0.96 -14.19 -4.94
C ASP A 171 -0.34 -14.78 -4.42
N MET A 172 -0.68 -14.45 -3.18
CA MET A 172 -1.94 -14.89 -2.58
C MET A 172 -3.03 -13.90 -2.95
N ASN A 173 -3.90 -14.34 -3.86
CA ASN A 173 -5.08 -13.59 -4.27
C ASN A 173 -5.89 -13.13 -3.05
N ALA A 174 -5.97 -11.82 -2.86
CA ALA A 174 -6.78 -11.18 -1.84
C ALA A 174 -6.47 -11.63 -0.39
N LEU A 175 -5.17 -11.77 -0.05
CA LEU A 175 -4.65 -12.19 1.27
C LEU A 175 -5.48 -11.71 2.48
N TYR A 176 -5.68 -10.40 2.65
CA TYR A 176 -6.43 -9.86 3.79
C TYR A 176 -7.89 -10.31 3.82
N SER A 177 -8.59 -10.21 2.70
CA SER A 177 -9.99 -10.67 2.62
C SER A 177 -10.10 -12.17 2.89
N GLY A 178 -9.13 -12.98 2.41
CA GLY A 178 -9.05 -14.40 2.71
C GLY A 178 -8.90 -14.67 4.21
N VAL A 179 -8.05 -13.89 4.91
CA VAL A 179 -7.93 -13.99 6.37
C VAL A 179 -9.22 -13.54 7.07
N MET A 180 -9.90 -12.50 6.56
CA MET A 180 -11.16 -11.99 7.11
C MET A 180 -12.35 -12.95 6.94
N THR A 181 -12.22 -14.02 6.14
CA THR A 181 -13.22 -15.11 6.09
C THR A 181 -13.10 -16.11 7.24
N GLN A 182 -12.04 -16.03 8.04
CA GLN A 182 -11.81 -16.90 9.19
C GLN A 182 -12.48 -16.32 10.44
N TYR A 183 -12.55 -17.11 11.53
CA TYR A 183 -12.98 -16.60 12.82
C TYR A 183 -12.01 -15.51 13.31
N MET A 184 -12.57 -14.33 13.61
CA MET A 184 -11.87 -13.12 14.01
C MET A 184 -12.51 -12.54 15.27
N PRO A 185 -11.73 -11.87 16.15
CA PRO A 185 -12.28 -11.25 17.35
C PRO A 185 -13.19 -10.07 16.99
N THR A 186 -14.37 -10.01 17.61
CA THR A 186 -15.35 -8.93 17.43
C THR A 186 -15.50 -8.04 18.66
N GLU A 187 -15.03 -8.50 19.82
CA GLU A 187 -15.06 -7.76 21.07
C GLU A 187 -13.86 -8.14 21.98
N ILE A 188 -13.52 -7.24 22.91
CA ILE A 188 -12.62 -7.53 24.02
C ILE A 188 -13.50 -7.75 25.26
N ILE A 189 -13.41 -8.94 25.86
CA ILE A 189 -14.26 -9.36 27.00
C ILE A 189 -13.65 -8.95 28.34
N GLY A 190 -12.33 -8.74 28.37
CA GLY A 190 -11.59 -8.27 29.53
C GLY A 190 -10.17 -8.84 29.60
N LYS A 191 -9.49 -8.55 30.70
CA LYS A 191 -8.14 -9.04 31.01
C LYS A 191 -8.23 -10.17 32.04
N VAL A 192 -7.40 -11.18 31.86
CA VAL A 192 -7.31 -12.35 32.75
C VAL A 192 -5.88 -12.56 33.23
N GLY A 193 -5.72 -13.18 34.39
CA GLY A 193 -4.40 -13.56 34.90
C GLY A 193 -3.77 -14.71 34.09
N PRO A 194 -2.43 -14.89 34.12
CA PRO A 194 -1.77 -16.00 33.44
C PRO A 194 -2.30 -17.39 33.82
N GLU A 195 -2.76 -17.56 35.05
CA GLU A 195 -3.35 -18.78 35.60
C GLU A 195 -4.71 -19.15 34.99
N GLU A 196 -5.41 -18.19 34.38
CA GLU A 196 -6.70 -18.38 33.72
C GLU A 196 -6.55 -18.65 32.21
N VAL A 197 -5.35 -18.47 31.66
CA VAL A 197 -5.07 -18.72 30.24
C VAL A 197 -4.87 -20.23 30.03
N PRO A 198 -5.69 -20.90 29.20
CA PRO A 198 -5.50 -22.30 28.89
C PRO A 198 -4.20 -22.50 28.09
N ASP A 199 -3.77 -23.75 27.91
CA ASP A 199 -2.65 -24.03 27.01
C ASP A 199 -2.96 -23.49 25.61
N ILE A 200 -2.22 -22.46 25.20
CA ILE A 200 -2.38 -21.76 23.93
C ILE A 200 -2.39 -22.73 22.75
N GLN A 201 -1.64 -23.85 22.81
CA GLN A 201 -1.58 -24.84 21.73
C GLN A 201 -2.87 -25.64 21.55
N THR A 202 -3.76 -25.64 22.56
CA THR A 202 -5.01 -26.42 22.54
C THR A 202 -6.22 -25.62 22.05
N ILE A 203 -6.08 -24.30 21.90
CA ILE A 203 -7.18 -23.42 21.49
C ILE A 203 -7.48 -23.62 20.00
N ALA A 204 -8.73 -23.98 19.69
CA ALA A 204 -9.16 -24.18 18.32
C ALA A 204 -9.23 -22.85 17.53
N PRO A 205 -8.98 -22.86 16.20
CA PRO A 205 -9.07 -21.65 15.38
C PRO A 205 -10.45 -20.98 15.33
N ASP A 206 -11.50 -21.75 15.61
CA ASP A 206 -12.91 -21.37 15.66
C ASP A 206 -13.46 -21.31 17.10
N ALA A 207 -12.58 -21.27 18.10
CA ALA A 207 -12.98 -21.10 19.49
C ALA A 207 -13.72 -19.77 19.69
N GLU A 208 -14.76 -19.81 20.53
CA GLU A 208 -15.56 -18.63 20.90
C GLU A 208 -14.72 -17.56 21.61
N ILE A 209 -13.72 -18.00 22.39
CA ILE A 209 -12.80 -17.12 23.12
C ILE A 209 -11.37 -17.36 22.64
N GLY A 210 -10.73 -16.30 22.16
CA GLY A 210 -9.30 -16.24 21.86
C GLY A 210 -8.54 -15.38 22.85
N TYR A 211 -7.20 -15.45 22.79
CA TYR A 211 -6.32 -14.71 23.70
C TYR A 211 -5.29 -13.89 22.93
N MET A 212 -4.88 -12.78 23.53
CA MET A 212 -3.79 -11.94 23.04
C MET A 212 -2.77 -11.76 24.17
N PRO A 213 -1.94 -12.78 24.48
CA PRO A 213 -1.01 -12.68 25.59
C PRO A 213 0.13 -11.70 25.32
N GLU A 214 0.65 -11.11 26.40
CA GLU A 214 1.94 -10.40 26.43
C GLU A 214 3.01 -11.35 26.96
N VAL A 215 3.99 -11.69 26.13
CA VAL A 215 4.99 -12.73 26.43
C VAL A 215 6.41 -12.29 26.09
N ASP A 216 7.38 -12.92 26.74
CA ASP A 216 8.77 -12.86 26.30
C ASP A 216 9.03 -13.97 25.28
N LEU A 217 9.68 -13.63 24.16
CA LEU A 217 10.01 -14.59 23.10
C LEU A 217 11.53 -14.65 22.93
N GLU A 218 12.06 -15.85 22.76
CA GLU A 218 13.47 -16.08 22.43
C GLU A 218 13.59 -17.20 21.40
N VAL A 219 14.30 -16.93 20.31
CA VAL A 219 14.61 -17.96 19.31
C VAL A 219 15.88 -18.68 19.75
N LEU A 220 15.81 -19.99 19.94
CA LEU A 220 16.94 -20.80 20.37
C LEU A 220 18.09 -20.73 19.34
N ALA A 221 19.33 -20.61 19.82
CA ALA A 221 20.51 -20.38 18.98
C ALA A 221 20.67 -21.40 17.83
N HIS A 222 20.30 -22.66 18.06
CA HIS A 222 20.40 -23.71 17.04
C HIS A 222 19.40 -23.53 15.88
N LEU A 223 18.36 -22.71 16.05
CA LEU A 223 17.35 -22.37 15.03
C LEU A 223 17.68 -21.08 14.26
N HIS A 224 18.74 -20.34 14.65
CA HIS A 224 19.06 -19.05 14.02
C HIS A 224 19.31 -19.17 12.51
N ASN A 225 19.99 -20.23 12.07
CA ASN A 225 20.21 -20.48 10.64
C ASN A 225 18.91 -20.82 9.91
N PHE A 226 17.98 -21.52 10.57
CA PHE A 226 16.68 -21.87 9.98
C PHE A 226 15.82 -20.63 9.75
N PHE A 227 15.84 -19.70 10.69
CA PHE A 227 15.08 -18.45 10.61
C PHE A 227 15.85 -17.28 9.99
N ALA A 228 17.07 -17.48 9.49
CA ALA A 228 17.90 -16.39 8.95
C ALA A 228 17.20 -15.66 7.79
N ASP A 229 16.50 -16.41 6.94
CA ASP A 229 15.77 -15.88 5.79
C ASP A 229 14.34 -15.45 6.12
N TYR A 230 13.80 -15.83 7.27
CA TYR A 230 12.44 -15.47 7.65
C TYR A 230 12.26 -15.45 9.18
N PRO A 231 12.84 -14.44 9.88
CA PRO A 231 12.65 -14.33 11.32
C PRO A 231 11.18 -14.07 11.63
N LEU A 232 10.64 -14.84 12.58
CA LEU A 232 9.28 -14.69 13.10
C LEU A 232 9.20 -13.51 14.08
N ALA A 233 7.99 -13.19 14.54
CA ALA A 233 7.73 -12.18 15.57
C ALA A 233 8.35 -10.80 15.29
N LEU A 234 7.86 -10.12 14.24
CA LEU A 234 8.29 -8.76 13.90
C LEU A 234 8.07 -7.80 15.07
N GLU A 235 9.02 -6.88 15.25
CA GLU A 235 8.95 -5.86 16.28
C GLU A 235 9.13 -4.46 15.68
N LYS A 236 8.41 -3.48 16.25
CA LYS A 236 8.69 -2.07 16.02
C LYS A 236 9.85 -1.70 16.94
N GLN A 237 10.97 -1.26 16.39
CA GLN A 237 12.06 -0.67 17.17
C GLN A 237 12.77 0.40 16.35
N ILE A 238 13.44 1.32 17.05
CA ILE A 238 14.34 2.27 16.44
C ILE A 238 15.62 1.52 16.08
N VAL A 239 15.95 1.51 14.80
CA VAL A 239 17.23 0.96 14.34
C VAL A 239 18.34 1.95 14.75
N PRO A 240 19.37 1.53 15.50
CA PRO A 240 20.52 2.38 15.78
C PRO A 240 21.38 2.62 14.52
N GLU A 241 22.00 3.80 14.41
CA GLU A 241 22.87 4.12 13.27
C GLU A 241 24.06 3.14 13.17
N ASN A 242 24.58 2.66 14.30
CA ASN A 242 25.67 1.69 14.33
C ASN A 242 25.26 0.27 13.88
N TRP A 243 23.98 0.01 13.61
CA TRP A 243 23.54 -1.24 12.96
C TRP A 243 23.62 -1.16 11.44
N LEU A 244 23.85 0.02 10.87
CA LEU A 244 23.97 0.17 9.43
C LEU A 244 25.21 -0.56 8.92
N SER A 245 25.03 -1.30 7.81
CA SER A 245 26.18 -1.77 7.04
C SER A 245 26.92 -0.60 6.41
N LEU A 246 28.22 -0.76 6.12
CA LEU A 246 29.03 0.24 5.39
C LEU A 246 28.40 0.69 4.06
N TYR A 247 27.57 -0.16 3.45
CA TYR A 247 26.81 0.22 2.25
C TYR A 247 25.67 1.18 2.59
N ASN A 248 24.85 0.84 3.59
CA ASN A 248 23.71 1.67 4.00
C ASN A 248 24.17 3.01 4.61
N GLU A 249 25.25 3.00 5.39
CA GLU A 249 25.87 4.22 5.92
C GLU A 249 26.27 5.18 4.79
N ARG A 250 26.93 4.68 3.74
CA ARG A 250 27.24 5.48 2.55
C ARG A 250 25.99 6.04 1.87
N LEU A 251 24.92 5.25 1.73
CA LEU A 251 23.67 5.73 1.13
C LEU A 251 22.98 6.80 1.96
N VAL A 252 22.98 6.67 3.29
CA VAL A 252 22.40 7.67 4.21
C VAL A 252 23.11 9.02 4.07
N HIS A 253 24.44 9.00 3.94
CA HIS A 253 25.23 10.22 3.76
C HIS A 253 25.29 10.74 2.33
N ASP A 254 24.84 9.97 1.35
CA ASP A 254 24.65 10.45 -0.02
C ASP A 254 23.47 11.43 -0.06
N LYS A 255 23.71 12.67 -0.48
CA LYS A 255 22.68 13.71 -0.56
C LYS A 255 21.61 13.42 -1.62
N ALA A 256 21.94 12.69 -2.68
CA ALA A 256 21.01 12.36 -3.74
C ALA A 256 20.05 11.21 -3.33
N VAL A 257 20.45 10.37 -2.37
CA VAL A 257 19.69 9.17 -1.98
C VAL A 257 19.15 9.27 -0.55
N GLY A 258 20.00 9.52 0.44
CA GLY A 258 19.66 9.50 1.86
C GLY A 258 19.42 10.87 2.50
N GLY A 259 19.51 11.95 1.72
CA GLY A 259 19.35 13.32 2.25
C GLY A 259 20.52 13.80 3.12
N GLY A 260 21.62 13.03 3.17
CA GLY A 260 22.88 13.43 3.82
C GLY A 260 22.94 13.27 5.34
N LYS A 261 21.93 12.66 5.97
CA LYS A 261 21.91 12.44 7.43
C LYS A 261 21.07 11.23 7.83
N TYR A 262 21.47 10.56 8.90
CA TYR A 262 20.65 9.55 9.53
C TYR A 262 19.39 10.17 10.13
N THR A 263 18.24 9.53 9.91
CA THR A 263 16.96 9.94 10.50
C THR A 263 16.44 8.80 11.36
N THR A 264 16.28 9.08 12.65
CA THR A 264 15.73 8.13 13.60
C THR A 264 14.22 7.98 13.41
N GLY A 265 13.72 6.77 13.60
CA GLY A 265 12.30 6.46 13.57
C GLY A 265 12.09 4.98 13.81
N GLU A 266 10.94 4.63 14.36
CA GLU A 266 10.55 3.24 14.50
C GLU A 266 10.41 2.58 13.13
N LYS A 267 10.97 1.38 13.01
CA LYS A 267 10.83 0.51 11.85
C LYS A 267 10.28 -0.82 12.34
N LEU A 268 9.46 -1.45 11.51
CA LEU A 268 9.09 -2.84 11.70
C LEU A 268 10.25 -3.69 11.16
N ILE A 269 10.94 -4.43 12.02
CA ILE A 269 12.04 -5.30 11.61
C ILE A 269 11.85 -6.74 12.08
N GLN A 270 12.48 -7.62 11.32
CA GLN A 270 12.64 -9.03 11.59
C GLN A 270 14.04 -9.24 12.17
N THR A 271 14.13 -9.49 13.47
CA THR A 271 15.39 -9.80 14.14
C THR A 271 15.24 -11.05 14.99
N LEU A 272 16.33 -11.80 15.16
CA LEU A 272 16.39 -12.96 16.05
C LEU A 272 16.67 -12.58 17.52
N TYR A 273 16.69 -11.28 17.84
CA TYR A 273 16.89 -10.84 19.21
C TYR A 273 15.72 -11.27 20.10
N PRO A 274 15.96 -11.52 21.40
CA PRO A 274 14.88 -11.75 22.34
C PRO A 274 13.88 -10.58 22.31
N LYS A 275 12.59 -10.92 22.33
CA LYS A 275 11.49 -9.96 22.43
C LYS A 275 11.00 -9.94 23.87
N LYS A 276 10.77 -8.74 24.39
CA LYS A 276 10.23 -8.54 25.74
C LYS A 276 8.85 -7.92 25.67
N ASN A 277 7.93 -8.38 26.52
CA ASN A 277 6.56 -7.86 26.60
C ASN A 277 5.88 -7.80 25.21
N TYR A 278 6.04 -8.88 24.43
CA TYR A 278 5.54 -9.02 23.07
C TYR A 278 4.06 -9.41 23.08
N VAL A 279 3.19 -8.48 22.68
CA VAL A 279 1.75 -8.74 22.57
C VAL A 279 1.47 -9.54 21.30
N VAL A 280 0.80 -10.68 21.34
CA VAL A 280 0.59 -11.50 20.14
C VAL A 280 -0.75 -12.21 20.17
N HIS A 281 -1.43 -12.32 19.03
CA HIS A 281 -2.64 -13.12 18.93
C HIS A 281 -2.33 -14.61 19.08
N TYR A 282 -3.13 -15.36 19.84
CA TYR A 282 -2.85 -16.77 20.17
C TYR A 282 -2.53 -17.64 18.94
N ARG A 283 -3.23 -17.44 17.80
CA ARG A 283 -2.97 -18.19 16.55
C ARG A 283 -1.58 -17.94 15.97
N ALA A 284 -1.06 -16.72 16.10
CA ALA A 284 0.31 -16.42 15.68
C ALA A 284 1.32 -17.02 16.67
N LEU A 285 1.03 -16.99 17.97
CA LEU A 285 1.86 -17.64 18.99
C LEU A 285 1.94 -19.16 18.80
N GLN A 286 0.82 -19.83 18.49
CA GLN A 286 0.79 -21.25 18.11
C GLN A 286 1.73 -21.55 16.94
N LEU A 287 1.74 -20.67 15.92
CA LEU A 287 2.65 -20.80 14.78
C LEU A 287 4.12 -20.70 15.23
N TYR A 288 4.43 -19.75 16.10
CA TYR A 288 5.79 -19.56 16.62
C TYR A 288 6.25 -20.78 17.41
N MET A 289 5.43 -21.25 18.35
CA MET A 289 5.71 -22.44 19.16
C MET A 289 5.90 -23.71 18.31
N LYS A 290 5.14 -23.83 17.21
CA LYS A 290 5.26 -24.96 16.29
C LYS A 290 6.63 -25.02 15.59
N PHE A 291 7.25 -23.86 15.32
CA PHE A 291 8.54 -23.80 14.64
C PHE A 291 9.75 -23.77 15.59
N GLY A 292 9.53 -23.59 16.90
CA GLY A 292 10.58 -23.55 17.93
C GLY A 292 10.97 -22.12 18.29
#